data_AF-A0A4S0IIY5-F1
#
_entry.id   AF-A0A4S0IIY5-F1
#
_cell.length_a   1.000
_cell.length_b   1.000
_cell.length_c   1.000
_cell.angle_alpha   90.00
_cell.angle_beta   90.00
_cell.angle_gamma   90.00
#
_symmetry.space_group_name_H-M   'P 1'
#
loop_
_entity.id
_entity.type
_entity.pdbx_description
1 polymer ?
#
loop_
_entity_poly.entity_id
_entity_poly.type
_entity_poly.pdbx_seq_one_letter_code
_entity_poly.pdbx_strand_id
1 'polypeptide(L)'
;DQRPPVAIPFFAFRVMVGIGLLMLGMVVASWWLRWKGRLYDSVWYLRSCQLVAPLGFVAVLAGWTTTEVGRQPWTVYGLLRTADSV
;
A
#
# COMPACT_ATOMS: atom_id res chain seq x y z
N ASP A 1 -27.62 -4.55 8.05
CA ASP A 1 -27.40 -3.15 8.46
C ASP A 1 -26.29 -2.91 9.49
N GLN A 2 -25.54 -3.92 9.95
CA GLN A 2 -24.37 -3.76 10.84
C GLN A 2 -23.04 -4.22 10.21
N ARG A 3 -23.01 -4.48 8.90
CA ARG A 3 -21.80 -4.96 8.21
C ARG A 3 -20.99 -3.75 7.75
N PRO A 4 -19.74 -3.58 8.19
CA PRO A 4 -18.88 -2.51 7.68
C PRO A 4 -18.72 -2.67 6.17
N PRO A 5 -18.49 -1.57 5.42
CA PRO A 5 -18.34 -1.61 3.97
C PRO A 5 -17.11 -2.45 3.59
N VAL A 6 -17.32 -3.75 3.32
CA VAL A 6 -16.25 -4.73 3.05
C VAL A 6 -15.51 -4.46 1.74
N ALA A 7 -16.16 -3.79 0.78
CA ALA A 7 -15.57 -3.51 -0.53
C ALA A 7 -14.34 -2.60 -0.43
N ILE A 8 -14.39 -1.56 0.43
CA ILE A 8 -13.32 -0.56 0.53
C ILE A 8 -12.03 -1.18 1.10
N PRO A 9 -12.03 -1.88 2.26
CA PRO A 9 -10.85 -2.60 2.75
C PRO A 9 -10.38 -3.70 1.79
N PHE A 10 -11.29 -4.38 1.10
CA PHE A 10 -10.93 -5.44 0.16
C PHE A 10 -10.09 -4.94 -1.02
N PHE A 11 -10.47 -3.80 -1.61
CA PHE A 11 -9.71 -3.16 -2.69
C PHE A 11 -8.47 -2.45 -2.16
N ALA A 12 -8.57 -1.73 -1.03
CA ALA A 12 -7.42 -1.05 -0.41
C ALA A 12 -6.30 -2.03 -0.04
N PHE A 13 -6.64 -3.19 0.52
CA PHE A 13 -5.67 -4.25 0.82
C PHE A 13 -4.97 -4.76 -0.43
N ARG A 14 -5.71 -5.00 -1.52
CA ARG A 14 -5.14 -5.46 -2.80
C ARG A 14 -4.20 -4.43 -3.43
N VAL A 15 -4.58 -3.16 -3.39
CA VAL A 15 -3.74 -2.06 -3.87
C VAL A 15 -2.45 -2.00 -3.05
N MET A 16 -2.55 -2.06 -1.72
CA MET A 16 -1.39 -2.06 -0.82
C MET A 16 -0.44 -3.23 -1.12
N VAL A 17 -0.96 -4.46 -1.20
CA VAL A 17 -0.16 -5.66 -1.49
C VAL A 17 0.44 -5.60 -2.89
N GLY A 18 -0.33 -5.15 -3.89
CA GLY A 18 0.14 -4.98 -5.26
C GLY A 18 1.32 -4.01 -5.35
N ILE A 19 1.24 -2.87 -4.66
CA ILE A 19 2.33 -1.90 -4.60
C ILE A 19 3.54 -2.49 -3.84
N GLY A 20 3.32 -3.18 -2.72
CA GLY A 20 4.39 -3.84 -1.96
C GLY A 20 5.16 -4.88 -2.77
N LEU A 21 4.45 -5.72 -3.54
CA LEU A 21 5.07 -6.70 -4.44
C LEU A 21 5.81 -6.03 -5.61
N LEU A 22 5.28 -4.93 -6.15
CA LEU A 22 5.94 -4.15 -7.20
C LEU A 22 7.27 -3.57 -6.68
N MET A 23 7.26 -2.98 -5.47
CA MET A 23 8.46 -2.48 -4.80
C MET A 23 9.47 -3.59 -4.53
N LEU A 24 9.03 -4.78 -4.10
CA LEU A 24 9.90 -5.94 -3.93
C LEU A 24 10.53 -6.37 -5.25
N GLY A 25 9.76 -6.43 -6.34
CA GLY A 25 10.25 -6.73 -7.67
C GLY A 25 11.32 -5.74 -8.14
N MET A 26 11.15 -4.45 -7.83
CA MET A 26 12.16 -3.42 -8.10
C MET A 26 13.46 -3.67 -7.34
N VAL A 27 13.40 -4.08 -6.07
CA VAL A 27 14.60 -4.42 -5.27
C VAL A 27 15.33 -5.61 -5.89
N VAL A 28 14.61 -6.67 -6.28
CA VAL A 28 15.20 -7.85 -6.93
C VAL A 28 15.84 -7.47 -8.28
N ALA A 29 15.15 -6.65 -9.09
CA ALA A 29 15.70 -6.14 -10.34
C ALA A 29 16.96 -5.29 -10.11
N SER A 30 16.96 -4.45 -9.07
CA SER A 30 18.11 -3.64 -8.67
C SER A 30 19.33 -4.50 -8.35
N TRP A 31 19.11 -5.59 -7.62
CA TRP A 31 20.17 -6.52 -7.24
C TRP A 31 20.74 -7.20 -8.48
N TRP A 32 19.87 -7.69 -9.36
CA TRP A 32 20.28 -8.33 -10.61
C TRP A 32 21.08 -7.36 -11.50
N LEU A 33 20.61 -6.13 -11.68
CA LEU A 33 21.30 -5.12 -12.49
C LEU A 33 22.63 -4.70 -11.85
N ARG A 34 22.69 -4.64 -10.52
CA ARG A 34 23.93 -4.38 -9.77
C ARG A 34 24.94 -5.50 -10.01
N TRP A 35 24.50 -6.75 -10.01
CA TRP A 35 25.38 -7.90 -10.26
C TRP A 35 25.92 -7.92 -11.69
N LYS A 36 25.16 -7.40 -12.66
CA LYS A 36 25.61 -7.20 -14.05
C LYS A 36 26.43 -5.91 -14.26
N GLY A 37 26.62 -5.09 -13.23
CA GLY A 37 27.32 -3.80 -13.33
C GLY A 37 26.58 -2.71 -14.12
N ARG A 38 25.33 -2.92 -14.55
CA ARG A 38 24.57 -2.01 -15.44
C ARG A 38 23.49 -1.20 -14.71
N LEU A 39 23.58 -1.10 -13.37
CA LEU A 39 22.56 -0.44 -12.55
C LEU A 39 22.35 1.03 -12.93
N TYR A 40 23.44 1.74 -13.21
CA TYR A 40 23.42 3.17 -13.54
C TYR A 40 23.25 3.46 -15.03
N ASP A 41 23.50 2.47 -15.90
CA ASP A 41 23.34 2.62 -17.35
C ASP A 41 21.91 2.33 -17.84
N SER A 42 21.13 1.62 -17.02
CA SER A 42 19.80 1.18 -17.43
C SER A 42 18.76 2.30 -17.21
N VAL A 43 18.61 3.15 -18.22
CA VAL A 43 17.66 4.29 -18.22
C VAL A 43 16.24 3.84 -17.90
N TRP A 44 15.82 2.65 -18.34
CA TRP A 44 14.48 2.13 -18.07
C TRP A 44 14.27 1.82 -16.58
N TYR A 45 15.29 1.27 -15.90
CA TYR A 45 15.24 1.02 -14.46
C TYR A 45 15.22 2.34 -13.67
N LEU A 46 16.06 3.31 -14.03
CA LEU A 46 16.10 4.62 -13.38
C LEU A 46 14.79 5.41 -13.54
N ARG A 47 14.15 5.36 -14.72
CA ARG A 47 12.82 5.95 -14.95
C ARG A 47 11.73 5.24 -14.13
N SER A 48 11.82 3.92 -14.00
CA SER A 48 10.88 3.15 -13.17
C SER A 48 10.99 3.55 -11.69
N CYS A 49 12.21 3.77 -11.17
CA CYS A 49 12.43 4.29 -9.82
C CYS A 49 11.74 5.64 -9.58
N GLN A 50 11.78 6.56 -10.55
CA GLN A 50 11.11 7.85 -10.44
C GLN A 50 9.58 7.72 -10.36
N LEU A 51 9.01 6.80 -11.14
CA LEU A 51 7.56 6.55 -11.13
C LEU A 51 7.09 5.83 -9.86
N VAL A 52 7.92 4.95 -9.28
CA VAL A 52 7.59 4.18 -8.08
C VAL A 52 7.77 4.99 -6.78
N ALA A 53 8.54 6.08 -6.80
CA ALA A 53 8.71 6.95 -5.63
C ALA A 53 7.39 7.44 -5.01
N PRO A 54 6.41 8.00 -5.77
CA PRO A 54 5.12 8.40 -5.19
C PRO A 54 4.20 7.21 -4.84
N LEU A 55 4.39 6.05 -5.47
CA LEU A 55 3.58 4.85 -5.20
C LEU A 55 3.73 4.36 -3.75
N GLY A 56 4.89 4.56 -3.13
CA GLY A 56 5.08 4.26 -1.70
C GLY A 56 4.12 5.03 -0.79
N PHE A 57 3.84 6.29 -1.12
CA PHE A 57 2.88 7.11 -0.36
C PHE A 57 1.45 6.58 -0.51
N VAL A 58 1.08 6.16 -1.72
CA VAL A 58 -0.23 5.54 -2.00
C VAL A 58 -0.38 4.23 -1.21
N ALA A 59 0.68 3.43 -1.08
CA ALA A 59 0.64 2.21 -0.29
C ALA A 59 0.38 2.48 1.21
N VAL A 60 0.98 3.54 1.76
CA VAL A 60 0.74 3.96 3.16
C VAL A 60 -0.70 4.37 3.38
N LEU A 61 -1.27 5.18 2.48
CA LEU A 61 -2.68 5.58 2.55
C LEU A 61 -3.62 4.38 2.38
N ALA A 62 -3.30 3.44 1.49
CA ALA A 62 -4.06 2.20 1.32
C ALA A 62 -4.02 1.31 2.58
N GLY A 63 -2.89 1.25 3.27
CA GLY A 63 -2.77 0.58 4.56
C GLY A 63 -3.65 1.22 5.64
N TRP A 64 -3.53 2.54 5.80
CA TRP A 64 -4.34 3.31 6.76
C TRP A 64 -5.85 3.19 6.51
N THR A 65 -6.27 3.28 5.26
CA THR A 65 -7.69 3.10 4.90
C THR A 65 -8.18 1.68 5.19
N THR A 66 -7.35 0.66 4.94
CA THR A 66 -7.69 -0.72 5.29
C THR A 66 -7.87 -0.89 6.81
N THR A 67 -6.99 -0.29 7.63
CA THR A 67 -7.05 -0.39 9.09
C THR A 67 -8.17 0.44 9.71
N GLU A 68 -8.39 1.68 9.25
CA GLU A 68 -9.43 2.56 9.79
C GLU A 68 -10.84 2.15 9.36
N VAL A 69 -11.02 1.82 8.09
CA VAL A 69 -12.33 1.36 7.59
C VAL A 69 -12.63 -0.05 8.08
N GLY A 70 -11.62 -0.89 8.27
CA GLY A 70 -11.76 -2.21 8.88
C GLY A 70 -12.16 -2.19 10.36
N ARG A 71 -11.89 -1.08 11.07
CA ARG A 71 -12.24 -0.89 12.48
C ARG A 71 -13.67 -0.37 12.69
N GLN A 72 -14.33 0.13 11.64
CA GLN A 72 -15.74 0.49 11.69
C GLN A 72 -16.60 -0.73 12.09
N PRO A 73 -17.63 -0.59 12.95
CA PRO A 73 -18.25 0.64 13.46
C PRO A 73 -17.73 1.11 14.84
N TRP A 74 -16.52 0.73 15.22
CA TRP A 74 -15.97 1.00 16.56
C TRP A 74 -14.85 2.04 16.49
N THR A 75 -14.97 3.12 17.25
CA THR A 75 -13.86 4.06 17.47
C THR A 75 -12.89 3.48 18.51
N VAL A 76 -13.46 2.89 19.57
CA VAL A 76 -12.74 2.09 20.56
C VAL A 76 -13.48 0.76 20.67
N TYR A 77 -12.79 -0.32 20.33
CA TYR A 77 -13.36 -1.67 20.31
C TYR A 77 -14.01 -2.00 21.66
N GLY A 78 -15.32 -2.28 21.66
CA GLY A 78 -16.08 -2.64 22.87
C GLY A 78 -16.44 -1.50 23.83
N LEU A 79 -16.05 -0.25 23.54
CA LEU A 79 -16.31 0.90 24.42
C LEU A 79 -17.09 2.04 23.75
N LEU A 80 -16.78 2.38 22.50
CA LEU A 80 -17.38 3.54 21.81
C LEU A 80 -17.62 3.23 20.32
N ARG A 81 -18.87 3.39 19.90
CA ARG A 81 -19.25 3.32 18.48
C ARG A 81 -18.95 4.67 17.80
N THR A 82 -18.61 4.64 16.52
CA THR A 82 -18.35 5.86 15.74
C THR A 82 -19.55 6.79 15.68
N ALA A 83 -20.77 6.26 15.75
CA ALA A 83 -22.00 7.06 15.78
C ALA A 83 -22.21 7.83 17.10
N ASP A 84 -21.62 7.35 18.21
CA ASP A 84 -21.76 7.97 19.55
C ASP A 84 -20.57 8.91 19.87
N SER A 85 -19.66 9.15 18.93
CA SER A 85 -18.44 9.96 19.11
C SER A 85 -18.47 11.32 18.38
N VAL A 86 -19.66 11.79 17.95
CA VAL A 86 -19.87 13.09 17.28
C VAL A 86 -20.42 14.10 18.26
#